data_AF-U3GCK8-F1
#
_entry.id   AF-U3GCK8-F1
#
_cell.length_a   1.000
_cell.length_b   1.000
_cell.length_c   1.000
_cell.angle_alpha   90.00
_cell.angle_beta   90.00
_cell.angle_gamma   90.00
#
_symmetry.space_group_name_H-M   'P 1'
#
loop_
_entity.id
_entity.type
_entity.pdbx_description
1 polymer ?
#
loop_
_entity_poly.entity_id
_entity_poly.type
_entity_poly.pdbx_seq_one_letter_code
_entity_poly.pdbx_strand_id
1 'polypeptide(L)'
;MGDSSPITTRQAGADRLNPGGTPLRLEAAVLDWAGTVVDFGSFAPTQIFVEAFAEFGVAITLDEARGPMGLGKWDHIRTLCNDGAIAARFSLAHGRMPTDDDVTAIYNRFMPLQIEKVGAHSAMIPGALDTVAALREAGLKIGTCSGYPRVVMDRVIDLAAKAGYTPDCVVACDEVPRARPWPAQALRCVVDLAIGDVAACVKVDDTVPGIEEGRRAGMWTVALLMSGNALGLPYEQYTALSADERARHRVAISAGFAACRPHYEIDTIADLPEVVADINRRLARGERPQCI
;
A
#
# COMPACT_ATOMS: atom_id res chain seq x y z
N MET A 1 46.82 -30.49 -4.19
CA MET A 1 45.41 -30.17 -4.53
C MET A 1 44.58 -30.55 -3.33
N GLY A 2 43.88 -29.59 -2.73
CA GLY A 2 43.08 -29.82 -1.53
C GLY A 2 42.87 -28.51 -0.78
N ASP A 3 42.08 -27.61 -1.38
CA ASP A 3 41.58 -26.42 -0.69
C ASP A 3 40.31 -26.82 0.08
N SER A 4 40.45 -27.00 1.40
CA SER A 4 39.35 -27.27 2.32
C SER A 4 38.81 -25.95 2.85
N SER A 5 37.74 -25.43 2.24
CA SER A 5 37.02 -24.27 2.77
C SER A 5 36.44 -24.57 4.16
N PRO A 6 36.58 -23.67 5.17
CA PRO A 6 36.16 -23.91 6.55
C PRO A 6 34.66 -23.62 6.81
N ILE A 7 33.85 -23.46 5.77
CA ILE A 7 32.41 -23.18 5.92
C ILE A 7 31.71 -24.48 6.32
N THR A 8 31.42 -24.61 7.62
CA THR A 8 30.61 -25.71 8.13
C THR A 8 29.16 -25.24 8.20
N THR A 9 28.30 -25.73 7.32
CA THR A 9 26.85 -25.54 7.44
C THR A 9 26.35 -26.42 8.59
N ARG A 10 25.52 -25.87 9.49
CA ARG A 10 24.86 -26.71 10.49
C ARG A 10 23.92 -27.65 9.75
N GLN A 11 24.17 -28.96 9.82
CA GLN A 11 23.12 -29.94 9.57
C GLN A 11 22.06 -29.75 10.66
N ALA A 12 20.80 -29.64 10.25
CA ALA A 12 19.67 -29.48 11.16
C ALA A 12 19.58 -30.71 12.09
N GLY A 13 20.16 -30.60 13.27
CA GLY A 13 20.00 -31.57 14.35
C GLY A 13 18.66 -31.35 15.05
N ALA A 14 17.89 -32.41 15.21
CA ALA A 14 16.68 -32.42 16.03
C ALA A 14 17.03 -32.16 17.50
N ASP A 15 16.25 -31.26 18.11
CA ASP A 15 16.19 -30.88 19.52
C ASP A 15 17.36 -30.11 20.16
N ARG A 16 17.09 -28.84 20.49
CA ARG A 16 16.88 -28.39 21.89
C ARG A 16 16.41 -26.93 21.90
N LEU A 17 15.25 -26.72 22.55
CA LEU A 17 14.54 -25.46 22.80
C LEU A 17 14.07 -24.76 21.52
N ASN A 18 12.77 -24.81 21.25
CA ASN A 18 12.13 -24.07 20.16
C ASN A 18 11.45 -22.79 20.69
N PRO A 19 12.15 -21.64 20.78
CA PRO A 19 11.49 -20.34 20.94
C PRO A 19 11.18 -19.67 19.59
N GLY A 20 11.62 -20.26 18.46
CA GLY A 20 11.59 -19.67 17.11
C GLY A 20 11.08 -20.65 16.07
N GLY A 21 9.94 -21.30 16.36
CA GLY A 21 9.29 -22.19 15.42
C GLY A 21 8.73 -21.38 14.26
N THR A 22 8.75 -21.94 13.06
CA THR A 22 8.13 -21.29 11.91
C THR A 22 6.64 -21.05 12.16
N PRO A 23 6.07 -19.88 11.80
CA PRO A 23 4.71 -19.52 12.19
C PRO A 23 3.69 -20.49 11.59
N LEU A 24 2.71 -20.87 12.42
CA LEU A 24 1.59 -21.74 12.04
C LEU A 24 0.33 -20.94 11.64
N ARG A 25 0.34 -19.63 11.89
CA ARG A 25 -0.76 -18.69 11.60
C ARG A 25 -0.21 -17.27 11.47
N LEU A 26 -1.01 -16.39 10.90
CA LEU A 26 -0.78 -14.95 10.89
C LEU A 26 -0.93 -14.37 12.30
N GLU A 27 -0.09 -13.38 12.57
CA GLU A 27 -0.05 -12.61 13.82
C GLU A 27 -0.31 -11.12 13.57
N ALA A 28 -0.10 -10.62 12.34
CA ALA A 28 -0.37 -9.23 12.00
C ALA A 28 -0.86 -9.05 10.56
N ALA A 29 -1.74 -8.05 10.39
CA ALA A 29 -2.07 -7.48 9.09
C ALA A 29 -1.46 -6.07 9.01
N VAL A 30 -0.71 -5.79 7.94
CA VAL A 30 -0.18 -4.47 7.61
C VAL A 30 -1.02 -3.90 6.46
N LEU A 31 -1.92 -2.98 6.80
CA LEU A 31 -2.88 -2.41 5.86
C LEU A 31 -2.36 -1.08 5.30
N ASP A 32 -2.61 -0.83 4.02
CA ASP A 32 -2.57 0.54 3.49
C ASP A 32 -3.79 1.36 3.96
N TRP A 33 -3.79 2.67 3.67
CA TRP A 33 -4.86 3.61 3.97
C TRP A 33 -5.81 3.86 2.79
N ALA A 34 -5.43 4.71 1.83
CA ALA A 34 -6.33 5.27 0.82
C ALA A 34 -6.53 4.31 -0.35
N GLY A 35 -7.75 3.79 -0.49
CA GLY A 35 -8.09 2.68 -1.38
C GLY A 35 -8.13 1.32 -0.68
N THR A 36 -7.74 1.27 0.61
CA THR A 36 -7.67 0.04 1.41
C THR A 36 -8.58 0.06 2.64
N VAL A 37 -8.39 0.97 3.59
CA VAL A 37 -9.31 1.15 4.75
C VAL A 37 -10.15 2.42 4.65
N VAL A 38 -9.68 3.44 3.94
CA VAL A 38 -10.38 4.72 3.73
C VAL A 38 -10.34 5.09 2.25
N ASP A 39 -11.15 6.07 1.85
CA ASP A 39 -11.10 6.67 0.50
C ASP A 39 -11.36 5.66 -0.63
N PHE A 40 -12.60 5.20 -0.78
CA PHE A 40 -12.95 4.29 -1.87
C PHE A 40 -12.66 4.94 -3.23
N GLY A 41 -11.81 4.30 -4.04
CA GLY A 41 -11.30 4.79 -5.31
C GLY A 41 -10.05 5.67 -5.21
N SER A 42 -9.50 5.89 -4.01
CA SER A 42 -8.24 6.62 -3.76
C SER A 42 -8.23 8.00 -4.46
N PHE A 43 -9.22 8.85 -4.16
CA PHE A 43 -9.42 10.14 -4.84
C PHE A 43 -8.68 11.30 -4.17
N ALA A 44 -8.45 11.24 -2.85
CA ALA A 44 -7.79 12.33 -2.13
C ALA A 44 -6.48 12.73 -2.80
N PRO A 45 -5.50 11.82 -3.02
CA PRO A 45 -4.20 12.25 -3.54
C PRO A 45 -4.26 12.71 -4.99
N THR A 46 -5.13 12.09 -5.82
CA THR A 46 -5.21 12.35 -7.26
C THR A 46 -5.76 13.75 -7.56
N GLN A 47 -6.83 14.14 -6.88
CA GLN A 47 -7.42 15.47 -7.05
C GLN A 47 -6.47 16.58 -6.63
N ILE A 48 -5.70 16.37 -5.55
CA ILE A 48 -4.74 17.36 -5.07
C ILE A 48 -3.56 17.50 -6.04
N PHE A 49 -3.12 16.42 -6.70
CA PHE A 49 -2.10 16.55 -7.75
C PHE A 49 -2.61 17.39 -8.93
N VAL A 50 -3.83 17.13 -9.40
CA VAL A 50 -4.44 17.91 -10.48
C VAL A 50 -4.48 19.39 -10.14
N GLU A 51 -4.92 19.73 -8.92
CA GLU A 51 -4.96 21.11 -8.45
C GLU A 51 -3.57 21.73 -8.30
N ALA A 52 -2.64 21.03 -7.66
CA ALA A 52 -1.28 21.53 -7.45
C ALA A 52 -0.58 21.81 -8.79
N PHE A 53 -0.70 20.93 -9.78
CA PHE A 53 -0.13 21.17 -11.11
C PHE A 53 -0.83 22.33 -11.85
N ALA A 54 -2.16 22.47 -11.70
CA ALA A 54 -2.92 23.56 -12.31
C ALA A 54 -2.48 24.94 -11.82
N GLU A 55 -2.08 25.08 -10.54
CA GLU A 55 -1.52 26.32 -10.02
C GLU A 55 -0.17 26.71 -10.65
N PHE A 56 0.56 25.74 -11.19
CA PHE A 56 1.78 25.95 -11.96
C PHE A 56 1.49 26.08 -13.47
N GLY A 57 0.22 26.26 -13.87
CA GLY A 57 -0.18 26.39 -15.27
C GLY A 57 -0.10 25.10 -16.07
N VAL A 58 0.01 23.94 -15.40
CA VAL A 58 0.09 22.62 -16.05
C VAL A 58 -1.18 21.84 -15.73
N ALA A 59 -2.09 21.74 -16.69
CA ALA A 59 -3.26 20.89 -16.52
C ALA A 59 -2.85 19.42 -16.66
N ILE A 60 -3.18 18.57 -15.67
CA ILE A 60 -3.07 17.11 -15.75
C ILE A 60 -4.43 16.45 -15.49
N THR A 61 -4.67 15.27 -16.05
CA THR A 61 -5.91 14.52 -15.82
C THR A 61 -5.83 13.71 -14.53
N LEU A 62 -6.97 13.24 -14.03
CA LEU A 62 -7.00 12.28 -12.91
C LEU A 62 -6.25 11.00 -13.25
N ASP A 63 -6.40 10.48 -14.48
CA ASP A 63 -5.74 9.26 -14.92
C ASP A 63 -4.21 9.42 -14.95
N GLU A 64 -3.71 10.58 -15.39
CA GLU A 64 -2.29 10.91 -15.36
C GLU A 64 -1.78 10.96 -13.91
N ALA A 65 -2.51 11.64 -13.01
CA ALA A 65 -2.19 11.72 -11.60
C ALA A 65 -2.25 10.36 -10.87
N ARG A 66 -2.97 9.36 -11.41
CA ARG A 66 -3.08 8.01 -10.83
C ARG A 66 -1.89 7.10 -11.15
N GLY A 67 -1.17 7.35 -12.24
CA GLY A 67 -0.12 6.44 -12.72
C GLY A 67 0.94 6.10 -11.65
N PRO A 68 1.57 7.09 -11.01
CA PRO A 68 2.60 6.88 -10.00
C PRO A 68 2.08 6.65 -8.56
N MET A 69 0.80 6.25 -8.38
CA MET A 69 0.22 6.13 -7.05
C MET A 69 0.93 5.08 -6.17
N GLY A 70 1.04 5.37 -4.88
CA GLY A 70 1.72 4.53 -3.89
C GLY A 70 3.19 4.94 -3.63
N LEU A 71 3.80 5.76 -4.50
CA LEU A 71 5.12 6.37 -4.25
C LEU A 71 5.05 7.48 -3.19
N GLY A 72 6.21 7.83 -2.62
CA GLY A 72 6.38 9.06 -1.85
C GLY A 72 6.01 10.28 -2.68
N LYS A 73 5.44 11.33 -2.07
CA LYS A 73 4.82 12.44 -2.81
C LYS A 73 5.77 13.21 -3.72
N TRP A 74 7.02 13.42 -3.28
CA TRP A 74 8.01 14.07 -4.12
C TRP A 74 8.40 13.19 -5.31
N ASP A 75 8.61 11.89 -5.10
CA ASP A 75 8.91 10.93 -6.18
C ASP A 75 7.73 10.76 -7.15
N HIS A 76 6.50 10.86 -6.65
CA HIS A 76 5.30 10.90 -7.47
C HIS A 76 5.32 12.12 -8.40
N ILE A 77 5.50 13.32 -7.85
CA ILE A 77 5.56 14.58 -8.64
C ILE A 77 6.70 14.51 -9.64
N ARG A 78 7.88 14.01 -9.22
CA ARG A 78 9.01 13.77 -10.11
C ARG A 78 8.63 12.90 -11.30
N THR A 79 7.92 11.81 -11.04
CA THR A 79 7.50 10.85 -12.08
C THR A 79 6.53 11.51 -13.06
N LEU A 80 5.57 12.30 -12.56
CA LEU A 80 4.69 13.10 -13.41
C LEU A 80 5.46 14.14 -14.24
N CYS A 81 6.42 14.86 -13.65
CA CYS A 81 7.26 15.81 -14.37
C CYS A 81 8.16 15.16 -15.43
N ASN A 82 8.47 13.87 -15.30
CA ASN A 82 9.24 13.10 -16.28
C ASN A 82 8.36 12.48 -17.39
N ASP A 83 7.03 12.50 -17.24
CA ASP A 83 6.12 12.09 -18.31
C ASP A 83 6.22 13.07 -19.47
N GLY A 84 6.39 12.55 -20.70
CA GLY A 84 6.65 13.38 -21.88
C GLY A 84 5.52 14.37 -22.19
N ALA A 85 4.26 13.99 -21.96
CA ALA A 85 3.12 14.86 -22.23
C ALA A 85 2.96 15.94 -21.15
N ILE A 86 3.20 15.60 -19.89
CA ILE A 86 3.18 16.58 -18.78
C ILE A 86 4.37 17.53 -18.91
N ALA A 87 5.56 17.03 -19.20
CA ALA A 87 6.77 17.84 -19.39
C ALA A 87 6.64 18.80 -20.58
N ALA A 88 5.99 18.38 -21.68
CA ALA A 88 5.68 19.25 -22.81
C ALA A 88 4.71 20.39 -22.43
N ARG A 89 3.66 20.09 -21.64
CA ARG A 89 2.75 21.12 -21.10
C ARG A 89 3.48 22.09 -20.17
N PHE A 90 4.36 21.58 -19.32
CA PHE A 90 5.21 22.42 -18.48
C PHE A 90 6.11 23.33 -19.31
N SER A 91 6.77 22.79 -20.35
CA SER A 91 7.62 23.58 -21.24
C SER A 91 6.85 24.65 -22.01
N LEU A 92 5.58 24.40 -22.37
CA LEU A 92 4.73 25.39 -22.99
C LEU A 92 4.39 26.54 -22.02
N ALA A 93 4.14 26.23 -20.75
CA ALA A 93 3.80 27.22 -19.73
C ALA A 93 5.01 28.04 -19.26
N HIS A 94 6.20 27.42 -19.16
CA HIS A 94 7.38 28.01 -18.50
C HIS A 94 8.57 28.26 -19.44
N GLY A 95 8.51 27.84 -20.70
CA GLY A 95 9.58 28.02 -21.69
C GLY A 95 10.82 27.13 -21.48
N ARG A 96 10.76 26.16 -20.56
CA ARG A 96 11.83 25.19 -20.26
C ARG A 96 11.26 23.90 -19.69
N MET A 97 12.06 22.83 -19.70
CA MET A 97 11.70 21.56 -19.05
C MET A 97 11.62 21.70 -17.51
N PRO A 98 10.83 20.87 -16.82
CA PRO A 98 10.81 20.79 -15.36
C PRO A 98 12.19 20.43 -14.79
N THR A 99 12.49 20.97 -13.61
CA THR A 99 13.70 20.73 -12.84
C THR A 99 13.35 20.22 -11.44
N ASP A 100 14.37 19.82 -10.68
CA ASP A 100 14.25 19.42 -9.27
C ASP A 100 13.66 20.52 -8.39
N ASP A 101 13.95 21.78 -8.71
CA ASP A 101 13.41 22.93 -8.01
C ASP A 101 11.91 23.09 -8.28
N ASP A 102 11.44 22.80 -9.50
CA ASP A 102 10.01 22.82 -9.82
C ASP A 102 9.26 21.69 -9.13
N VAL A 103 9.84 20.48 -9.10
CA VAL A 103 9.27 19.34 -8.37
C VAL A 103 9.13 19.69 -6.89
N THR A 104 10.15 20.32 -6.31
CA THR A 104 10.13 20.77 -4.92
C THR A 104 9.11 21.90 -4.70
N ALA A 105 8.97 22.83 -5.64
CA ALA A 105 7.97 23.89 -5.56
C ALA A 105 6.53 23.34 -5.62
N ILE A 106 6.25 22.43 -6.56
CA ILE A 106 4.96 21.74 -6.67
C ILE A 106 4.70 20.94 -5.39
N TYR A 107 5.70 20.23 -4.86
CA TYR A 107 5.59 19.50 -3.61
C TYR A 107 5.24 20.42 -2.43
N ASN A 108 5.95 21.55 -2.29
CA ASN A 108 5.70 22.52 -1.23
C ASN A 108 4.29 23.14 -1.33
N ARG A 109 3.73 23.24 -2.53
CA ARG A 109 2.34 23.69 -2.72
C ARG A 109 1.32 22.59 -2.48
N PHE A 110 1.61 21.38 -2.94
CA PHE A 110 0.78 20.19 -2.78
C PHE A 110 0.55 19.86 -1.30
N MET A 111 1.57 20.00 -0.46
CA MET A 111 1.49 19.57 0.95
C MET A 111 0.40 20.31 1.77
N PRO A 112 0.33 21.66 1.78
CA PRO A 112 -0.77 22.38 2.43
C PRO A 112 -2.15 22.02 1.87
N LEU A 113 -2.29 21.94 0.54
CA LEU A 113 -3.54 21.55 -0.11
C LEU A 113 -3.98 20.15 0.34
N GLN A 114 -3.02 19.23 0.49
CA GLN A 114 -3.30 17.89 0.96
C GLN A 114 -3.79 17.85 2.39
N ILE A 115 -3.14 18.57 3.30
CA ILE A 115 -3.58 18.63 4.70
C ILE A 115 -5.00 19.21 4.81
N GLU A 116 -5.29 20.26 4.04
CA GLU A 116 -6.60 20.91 4.01
C GLU A 116 -7.70 19.95 3.50
N LYS A 117 -7.41 19.21 2.42
CA LYS A 117 -8.44 18.49 1.65
C LYS A 117 -8.52 17.00 1.93
N VAL A 118 -7.50 16.38 2.54
CA VAL A 118 -7.48 14.93 2.80
C VAL A 118 -8.72 14.47 3.57
N GLY A 119 -9.23 15.32 4.48
CA GLY A 119 -10.40 14.98 5.28
C GLY A 119 -11.71 14.83 4.50
N ALA A 120 -11.84 15.49 3.33
CA ALA A 120 -13.01 15.33 2.47
C ALA A 120 -13.08 13.93 1.83
N HIS A 121 -11.94 13.24 1.76
CA HIS A 121 -11.77 11.94 1.12
C HIS A 121 -11.15 10.93 2.10
N SER A 122 -11.61 10.92 3.36
CA SER A 122 -11.12 10.01 4.40
C SER A 122 -12.23 9.13 5.00
N ALA A 123 -13.36 9.00 4.30
CA ALA A 123 -14.43 8.10 4.73
C ALA A 123 -13.94 6.65 4.76
N MET A 124 -14.39 5.88 5.77
CA MET A 124 -14.09 4.45 5.85
C MET A 124 -14.64 3.72 4.63
N ILE A 125 -13.84 2.82 4.07
CA ILE A 125 -14.31 1.91 3.02
C ILE A 125 -15.38 0.98 3.62
N PRO A 126 -16.52 0.77 2.94
CA PRO A 126 -17.55 -0.16 3.41
C PRO A 126 -16.98 -1.56 3.71
N GLY A 127 -17.29 -2.09 4.89
CA GLY A 127 -16.76 -3.35 5.41
C GLY A 127 -15.42 -3.26 6.13
N ALA A 128 -14.67 -2.15 6.03
CA ALA A 128 -13.33 -2.06 6.63
C ALA A 128 -13.33 -2.21 8.16
N LEU A 129 -14.26 -1.56 8.86
CA LEU A 129 -14.36 -1.64 10.33
C LEU A 129 -14.70 -3.07 10.79
N ASP A 130 -15.68 -3.70 10.15
CA ASP A 130 -16.11 -5.07 10.46
C ASP A 130 -14.98 -6.07 10.18
N THR A 131 -14.27 -5.91 9.06
CA THR A 131 -13.10 -6.73 8.76
C THR A 131 -12.02 -6.56 9.82
N VAL A 132 -11.66 -5.33 10.19
CA VAL A 132 -10.63 -5.07 11.20
C VAL A 132 -11.02 -5.68 12.55
N ALA A 133 -12.29 -5.58 12.94
CA ALA A 133 -12.81 -6.24 14.14
C ALA A 133 -12.63 -7.77 14.06
N ALA A 134 -13.03 -8.39 12.94
CA ALA A 134 -12.87 -9.83 12.72
C ALA A 134 -11.39 -10.28 12.72
N LEU A 135 -10.48 -9.49 12.16
CA LEU A 135 -9.04 -9.76 12.22
C LEU A 135 -8.52 -9.73 13.66
N ARG A 136 -8.97 -8.75 14.46
CA ARG A 136 -8.61 -8.65 15.89
C ARG A 136 -9.18 -9.81 16.70
N GLU A 137 -10.42 -10.23 16.44
CA GLU A 137 -11.00 -11.43 17.05
C GLU A 137 -10.22 -12.69 16.68
N ALA A 138 -9.71 -12.76 15.45
CA ALA A 138 -8.77 -13.78 15.01
C ALA A 138 -7.35 -13.58 15.56
N GLY A 139 -7.11 -12.66 16.50
CA GLY A 139 -5.86 -12.46 17.21
C GLY A 139 -4.77 -11.74 16.42
N LEU A 140 -5.09 -11.10 15.29
CA LEU A 140 -4.11 -10.32 14.53
C LEU A 140 -3.96 -8.93 15.13
N LYS A 141 -2.70 -8.47 15.21
CA LYS A 141 -2.37 -7.06 15.39
C LYS A 141 -2.55 -6.30 14.07
N ILE A 142 -2.92 -5.03 14.16
CA ILE A 142 -3.22 -4.19 13.00
C ILE A 142 -2.14 -3.12 12.87
N GLY A 143 -1.21 -3.35 11.96
CA GLY A 143 -0.26 -2.33 11.54
C GLY A 143 -0.74 -1.60 10.30
N THR A 144 -0.27 -0.38 10.10
CA THR A 144 -0.53 0.33 8.85
C THR A 144 0.69 1.06 8.36
N CYS A 145 0.76 1.25 7.05
CA CYS A 145 1.72 2.16 6.44
C CYS A 145 1.06 2.94 5.32
N SER A 146 1.61 4.10 4.95
CA SER A 146 1.05 4.95 3.91
C SER A 146 2.13 5.67 3.12
N GLY A 147 1.85 5.97 1.85
CA GLY A 147 2.62 6.94 1.06
C GLY A 147 2.45 8.40 1.51
N TYR A 148 1.58 8.69 2.48
CA TYR A 148 1.48 10.00 3.11
C TYR A 148 2.59 10.24 4.13
N PRO A 149 3.14 11.48 4.20
CA PRO A 149 4.05 11.88 5.27
C PRO A 149 3.30 12.05 6.59
N ARG A 150 4.03 12.03 7.71
CA ARG A 150 3.50 12.05 9.08
C ARG A 150 2.47 13.17 9.29
N VAL A 151 2.78 14.38 8.83
CA VAL A 151 1.90 15.55 8.97
C VAL A 151 0.51 15.37 8.33
N VAL A 152 0.42 14.62 7.22
CA VAL A 152 -0.87 14.30 6.58
C VAL A 152 -1.51 13.12 7.29
N MET A 153 -0.72 12.12 7.67
CA MET A 153 -1.21 10.94 8.39
C MET A 153 -1.87 11.31 9.71
N ASP A 154 -1.33 12.25 10.48
CA ASP A 154 -1.92 12.67 11.75
C ASP A 154 -3.36 13.16 11.57
N ARG A 155 -3.64 13.88 10.48
CA ARG A 155 -5.00 14.31 10.14
C ARG A 155 -5.91 13.13 9.77
N VAL A 156 -5.41 12.17 8.99
CA VAL A 156 -6.17 10.97 8.59
C VAL A 156 -6.46 10.07 9.80
N ILE A 157 -5.47 9.87 10.67
CA ILE A 157 -5.60 9.10 11.92
C ILE A 157 -6.67 9.72 12.81
N ASP A 158 -6.64 11.03 13.02
CA ASP A 158 -7.64 11.74 13.83
C ASP A 158 -9.07 11.56 13.30
N LEU A 159 -9.24 11.56 11.98
CA LEU A 159 -10.54 11.38 11.33
C LEU A 159 -11.00 9.93 11.41
N ALA A 160 -10.11 8.99 11.15
CA ALA A 160 -10.41 7.57 11.20
C ALA A 160 -10.72 7.11 12.63
N ALA A 161 -10.03 7.64 13.64
CA ALA A 161 -10.32 7.38 15.04
C ALA A 161 -11.72 7.84 15.43
N LYS A 162 -12.16 9.02 14.96
CA LYS A 162 -13.55 9.49 15.13
C LYS A 162 -14.58 8.62 14.41
N ALA A 163 -14.16 7.95 13.33
CA ALA A 163 -14.96 6.96 12.61
C ALA A 163 -14.86 5.54 13.19
N GLY A 164 -14.16 5.33 14.31
CA GLY A 164 -14.07 4.04 14.99
C GLY A 164 -12.90 3.14 14.55
N TYR A 165 -11.95 3.66 13.75
CA TYR A 165 -10.76 2.92 13.33
C TYR A 165 -9.50 3.36 14.09
N THR A 166 -8.86 2.44 14.79
CA THR A 166 -7.57 2.68 15.47
C THR A 166 -6.65 1.49 15.27
N PRO A 167 -5.58 1.63 14.46
CA PRO A 167 -4.56 0.60 14.31
C PRO A 167 -3.60 0.58 15.51
N ASP A 168 -2.89 -0.53 15.69
CA ASP A 168 -1.89 -0.72 16.75
C ASP A 168 -0.57 0.00 16.42
N CYS A 169 -0.25 0.18 15.13
CA CYS A 169 0.87 1.01 14.68
C CYS A 169 0.57 1.71 13.35
N VAL A 170 1.20 2.86 13.12
CA VAL A 170 1.12 3.62 11.86
C VAL A 170 2.49 4.12 11.45
N VAL A 171 2.96 3.76 10.26
CA VAL A 171 4.24 4.21 9.70
C VAL A 171 3.99 5.07 8.45
N ALA A 172 4.42 6.33 8.50
CA ALA A 172 4.38 7.27 7.40
C ALA A 172 5.63 7.16 6.52
N CYS A 173 5.56 7.72 5.31
CA CYS A 173 6.63 7.56 4.31
C CYS A 173 7.94 8.29 4.64
N ASP A 174 7.87 9.34 5.46
CA ASP A 174 8.99 10.16 5.91
C ASP A 174 9.63 9.67 7.22
N GLU A 175 9.14 8.57 7.79
CA GLU A 175 9.68 7.97 9.02
C GLU A 175 10.69 6.85 8.74
N VAL A 176 10.95 6.54 7.47
CA VAL A 176 11.88 5.50 7.04
C VAL A 176 12.83 6.02 5.96
N PRO A 177 14.05 5.47 5.84
CA PRO A 177 15.01 5.95 4.84
C PRO A 177 14.55 5.78 3.38
N ARG A 178 13.76 4.73 3.10
CA ARG A 178 13.17 4.47 1.79
C ARG A 178 11.77 3.89 1.96
N ALA A 179 10.76 4.66 1.57
CA ALA A 179 9.36 4.24 1.56
C ALA A 179 9.07 3.26 0.41
N ARG A 180 7.79 2.99 0.13
CA ARG A 180 7.36 2.19 -1.01
C ARG A 180 8.10 2.59 -2.30
N PRO A 181 8.56 1.61 -3.08
CA PRO A 181 8.20 0.20 -2.99
C PRO A 181 9.19 -0.62 -2.13
N TRP A 182 10.09 0.03 -1.37
CA TRP A 182 11.03 -0.63 -0.47
C TRP A 182 10.32 -1.16 0.79
N PRO A 183 10.86 -2.20 1.45
CA PRO A 183 10.15 -2.89 2.53
C PRO A 183 10.15 -2.13 3.87
N ALA A 184 10.75 -0.95 3.96
CA ALA A 184 11.13 -0.36 5.24
C ALA A 184 9.92 -0.01 6.12
N GLN A 185 8.81 0.48 5.56
CA GLN A 185 7.63 0.81 6.38
C GLN A 185 6.95 -0.47 6.88
N ALA A 186 6.77 -1.46 6.01
CA ALA A 186 6.23 -2.77 6.40
C ALA A 186 7.10 -3.44 7.48
N LEU A 187 8.43 -3.46 7.33
CA LEU A 187 9.34 -4.00 8.34
C LEU A 187 9.33 -3.18 9.64
N ARG A 188 9.13 -1.87 9.56
CA ARG A 188 8.95 -1.04 10.75
C ARG A 188 7.69 -1.44 11.53
N CYS A 189 6.58 -1.75 10.84
CA CYS A 189 5.40 -2.31 11.51
C CYS A 189 5.71 -3.64 12.22
N VAL A 190 6.51 -4.53 11.63
CA VAL A 190 6.90 -5.81 12.28
C VAL A 190 7.62 -5.56 13.61
N VAL A 191 8.57 -4.61 13.59
CA VAL A 191 9.34 -4.22 14.78
C VAL A 191 8.44 -3.59 15.84
N ASP A 192 7.65 -2.59 15.45
CA ASP A 192 6.81 -1.83 16.38
C ASP A 192 5.69 -2.69 16.99
N LEU A 193 5.19 -3.68 16.25
CA LEU A 193 4.21 -4.66 16.73
C LEU A 193 4.84 -5.85 17.46
N ALA A 194 6.18 -5.93 17.53
CA ALA A 194 6.91 -7.05 18.13
C ALA A 194 6.50 -8.43 17.57
N ILE A 195 6.43 -8.55 16.24
CA ILE A 195 6.15 -9.82 15.56
C ILE A 195 7.44 -10.63 15.39
N GLY A 196 7.39 -11.92 15.71
CA GLY A 196 8.58 -12.79 15.74
C GLY A 196 9.07 -13.27 14.38
N ASP A 197 8.20 -13.31 13.37
CA ASP A 197 8.53 -13.77 12.02
C ASP A 197 7.69 -13.00 10.97
N VAL A 198 8.36 -12.44 9.94
CA VAL A 198 7.71 -11.72 8.84
C VAL A 198 6.76 -12.59 8.03
N ALA A 199 6.96 -13.91 8.01
CA ALA A 199 6.04 -14.86 7.37
C ALA A 199 4.69 -14.96 8.12
N ALA A 200 4.60 -14.48 9.36
CA ALA A 200 3.37 -14.33 10.13
C ALA A 200 2.63 -13.01 9.83
N CYS A 201 3.12 -12.20 8.88
CA CYS A 201 2.49 -10.95 8.48
C CYS A 201 1.85 -11.06 7.08
N VAL A 202 0.74 -10.34 6.91
CA VAL A 202 0.13 -10.11 5.59
C VAL A 202 0.08 -8.62 5.28
N LYS A 203 0.62 -8.22 4.14
CA LYS A 203 0.53 -6.86 3.58
C LYS A 203 -0.68 -6.78 2.66
N VAL A 204 -1.56 -5.79 2.90
CA VAL A 204 -2.74 -5.53 2.07
C VAL A 204 -2.60 -4.15 1.45
N ASP A 205 -2.77 -4.03 0.15
CA ASP A 205 -2.58 -2.77 -0.59
C ASP A 205 -3.37 -2.76 -1.90
N ASP A 206 -3.75 -1.58 -2.37
CA ASP A 206 -4.43 -1.35 -3.65
C ASP A 206 -3.48 -0.83 -4.75
N THR A 207 -2.18 -0.77 -4.47
CA THR A 207 -1.16 -0.25 -5.40
C THR A 207 -0.03 -1.25 -5.64
N VAL A 208 0.54 -1.23 -6.86
CA VAL A 208 1.71 -2.05 -7.21
C VAL A 208 2.90 -1.78 -6.26
N PRO A 209 3.31 -0.52 -5.98
CA PRO A 209 4.40 -0.24 -5.04
C PRO A 209 4.18 -0.83 -3.64
N GLY A 210 2.94 -0.85 -3.15
CA GLY A 210 2.62 -1.40 -1.84
C GLY A 210 2.62 -2.93 -1.79
N ILE A 211 2.21 -3.60 -2.87
CA ILE A 211 2.38 -5.06 -3.01
C ILE A 211 3.86 -5.43 -3.10
N GLU A 212 4.64 -4.67 -3.86
CA GLU A 212 6.09 -4.88 -3.92
C GLU A 212 6.77 -4.66 -2.56
N GLU A 213 6.33 -3.67 -1.77
CA GLU A 213 6.80 -3.47 -0.39
C GLU A 213 6.60 -4.74 0.46
N GLY A 214 5.41 -5.34 0.42
CA GLY A 214 5.11 -6.58 1.14
C GLY A 214 5.94 -7.77 0.65
N ARG A 215 6.07 -7.93 -0.68
CA ARG A 215 6.89 -9.01 -1.27
C ARG A 215 8.36 -8.87 -0.88
N ARG A 216 8.91 -7.66 -0.95
CA ARG A 216 10.31 -7.37 -0.55
C ARG A 216 10.53 -7.53 0.95
N ALA A 217 9.48 -7.34 1.77
CA ALA A 217 9.55 -7.51 3.22
C ALA A 217 9.48 -8.98 3.68
N GLY A 218 9.15 -9.92 2.78
CA GLY A 218 8.99 -11.32 3.14
C GLY A 218 7.58 -11.72 3.58
N MET A 219 6.59 -10.83 3.43
CA MET A 219 5.21 -11.03 3.91
C MET A 219 4.33 -11.74 2.88
N TRP A 220 3.22 -12.33 3.34
CA TRP A 220 2.09 -12.60 2.46
C TRP A 220 1.57 -11.29 1.89
N THR A 221 0.99 -11.31 0.69
CA THR A 221 0.51 -10.08 0.04
C THR A 221 -0.87 -10.29 -0.58
N VAL A 222 -1.74 -9.30 -0.39
CA VAL A 222 -3.12 -9.29 -0.90
C VAL A 222 -3.34 -7.98 -1.64
N ALA A 223 -3.59 -8.07 -2.94
CA ALA A 223 -3.95 -6.91 -3.76
C ALA A 223 -5.46 -6.66 -3.73
N LEU A 224 -5.85 -5.41 -3.51
CA LEU A 224 -7.23 -4.96 -3.60
C LEU A 224 -7.50 -4.40 -5.01
N LEU A 225 -8.42 -5.02 -5.73
CA LEU A 225 -8.64 -4.69 -7.14
C LEU A 225 -9.68 -3.60 -7.36
N MET A 226 -10.68 -3.48 -6.48
CA MET A 226 -11.87 -2.66 -6.75
C MET A 226 -12.06 -1.47 -5.81
N SER A 227 -11.47 -1.51 -4.61
CA SER A 227 -11.67 -0.43 -3.63
C SER A 227 -10.74 0.76 -3.79
N GLY A 228 -9.70 0.67 -4.61
CA GLY A 228 -8.60 1.64 -4.62
C GLY A 228 -8.23 2.19 -5.99
N ASN A 229 -6.96 2.56 -6.12
CA ASN A 229 -6.42 3.36 -7.21
C ASN A 229 -6.64 2.74 -8.59
N ALA A 230 -6.52 1.42 -8.71
CA ALA A 230 -6.56 0.74 -9.99
C ALA A 230 -7.95 0.75 -10.65
N LEU A 231 -9.03 0.64 -9.87
CA LEU A 231 -10.39 0.82 -10.40
C LEU A 231 -10.72 2.31 -10.50
N GLY A 232 -10.37 3.10 -9.48
CA GLY A 232 -10.50 4.55 -9.51
C GLY A 232 -11.94 5.07 -9.64
N LEU A 233 -12.94 4.27 -9.26
CA LEU A 233 -14.36 4.63 -9.27
C LEU A 233 -14.87 4.99 -7.87
N PRO A 234 -15.84 5.92 -7.75
CA PRO A 234 -16.58 6.11 -6.50
C PRO A 234 -17.37 4.86 -6.12
N TYR A 235 -17.65 4.69 -4.83
CA TYR A 235 -18.36 3.51 -4.31
C TYR A 235 -19.70 3.26 -5.00
N GLU A 236 -20.49 4.31 -5.23
CA GLU A 236 -21.81 4.18 -5.88
C GLU A 236 -21.69 3.63 -7.31
N GLN A 237 -20.70 4.10 -8.06
CA GLN A 237 -20.44 3.63 -9.43
C GLN A 237 -19.93 2.19 -9.42
N TYR A 238 -19.04 1.84 -8.48
CA TYR A 238 -18.63 0.46 -8.25
C TYR A 238 -19.84 -0.44 -7.95
N THR A 239 -20.77 -0.02 -7.09
CA THR A 239 -21.96 -0.82 -6.77
C THR A 239 -22.93 -0.96 -7.96
N ALA A 240 -22.92 -0.01 -8.89
CA ALA A 240 -23.73 -0.05 -10.10
C ALA A 240 -23.16 -0.95 -11.22
N LEU A 241 -21.88 -1.37 -11.12
CA LEU A 241 -21.28 -2.26 -12.12
C LEU A 241 -22.00 -3.61 -12.16
N SER A 242 -22.34 -4.05 -13.37
CA SER A 242 -22.78 -5.41 -13.65
C SER A 242 -21.67 -6.43 -13.36
N ALA A 243 -22.04 -7.69 -13.22
CA ALA A 243 -21.07 -8.78 -13.02
C ALA A 243 -20.04 -8.84 -14.16
N ASP A 244 -20.46 -8.63 -15.40
CA ASP A 244 -19.59 -8.65 -16.58
C ASP A 244 -18.63 -7.46 -16.63
N GLU A 245 -19.06 -6.28 -16.16
CA GLU A 245 -18.16 -5.12 -16.02
C GLU A 245 -17.13 -5.36 -14.92
N ARG A 246 -17.55 -5.86 -13.75
CA ARG A 246 -16.63 -6.22 -12.66
C ARG A 246 -15.60 -7.25 -13.11
N ALA A 247 -16.04 -8.29 -13.83
CA ALA A 247 -15.14 -9.32 -14.36
C ALA A 247 -14.11 -8.73 -15.35
N ARG A 248 -14.54 -7.84 -16.23
CA ARG A 248 -13.63 -7.14 -17.17
C ARG A 248 -12.62 -6.25 -16.44
N HIS A 249 -13.07 -5.47 -15.45
CA HIS A 249 -12.17 -4.69 -14.61
C HIS A 249 -11.18 -5.56 -13.85
N ARG A 250 -11.64 -6.68 -13.28
CA ARG A 250 -10.78 -7.63 -12.55
C ARG A 250 -9.65 -8.13 -13.45
N VAL A 251 -9.98 -8.61 -14.66
CA VAL A 251 -8.97 -9.08 -15.63
C VAL A 251 -7.97 -7.98 -15.98
N ALA A 252 -8.45 -6.78 -16.28
CA ALA A 252 -7.59 -5.66 -16.67
C ALA A 252 -6.65 -5.22 -15.52
N ILE A 253 -7.18 -5.13 -14.29
CA ILE A 253 -6.44 -4.68 -13.13
C ILE A 253 -5.43 -5.75 -12.68
N SER A 254 -5.82 -7.02 -12.62
CA SER A 254 -4.93 -8.13 -12.31
C SER A 254 -3.71 -8.18 -13.26
N ALA A 255 -3.90 -7.86 -14.54
CA ALA A 255 -2.79 -7.77 -15.49
C ALA A 255 -1.75 -6.70 -15.09
N GLY A 256 -2.18 -5.58 -14.49
CA GLY A 256 -1.30 -4.55 -13.95
C GLY A 256 -0.51 -4.99 -12.71
N PHE A 257 -1.09 -5.87 -11.88
CA PHE A 257 -0.43 -6.43 -10.70
C PHE A 257 0.49 -7.63 -11.01
N ALA A 258 0.37 -8.24 -12.19
CA ALA A 258 1.06 -9.49 -12.51
C ALA A 258 2.58 -9.45 -12.24
N ALA A 259 3.26 -8.33 -12.54
CA ALA A 259 4.70 -8.19 -12.33
C ALA A 259 5.11 -8.22 -10.84
N CYS A 260 4.27 -7.67 -9.95
CA CYS A 260 4.54 -7.65 -8.51
C CYS A 260 4.10 -8.94 -7.80
N ARG A 261 3.41 -9.86 -8.49
CA ARG A 261 3.07 -11.22 -8.02
C ARG A 261 2.42 -11.22 -6.63
N PRO A 262 1.22 -10.61 -6.47
CA PRO A 262 0.47 -10.75 -5.23
C PRO A 262 0.17 -12.24 -4.96
N HIS A 263 0.14 -12.64 -3.69
CA HIS A 263 -0.23 -14.03 -3.34
C HIS A 263 -1.74 -14.25 -3.48
N TYR A 264 -2.53 -13.20 -3.28
CA TYR A 264 -3.98 -13.18 -3.39
C TYR A 264 -4.44 -11.86 -4.02
N GLU A 265 -5.57 -11.92 -4.71
CA GLU A 265 -6.26 -10.76 -5.23
C GLU A 265 -7.73 -10.83 -4.82
N ILE A 266 -8.24 -9.78 -4.20
CA ILE A 266 -9.63 -9.66 -3.74
C ILE A 266 -10.21 -8.33 -4.19
N ASP A 267 -11.54 -8.19 -4.23
CA ASP A 267 -12.15 -6.96 -4.73
C ASP A 267 -12.00 -5.84 -3.70
N THR A 268 -12.32 -6.14 -2.45
CA THR A 268 -12.25 -5.15 -1.35
C THR A 268 -11.74 -5.80 -0.08
N ILE A 269 -11.42 -4.98 0.92
CA ILE A 269 -11.00 -5.45 2.24
C ILE A 269 -12.03 -6.37 2.92
N ALA A 270 -13.32 -6.29 2.55
CA ALA A 270 -14.37 -7.13 3.11
C ALA A 270 -14.10 -8.64 2.92
N ASP A 271 -13.37 -9.02 1.87
CA ASP A 271 -13.06 -10.43 1.54
C ASP A 271 -11.80 -10.94 2.26
N LEU A 272 -11.07 -10.07 2.96
CA LEU A 272 -9.79 -10.39 3.60
C LEU A 272 -9.87 -11.51 4.68
N PRO A 273 -10.95 -11.65 5.48
CA PRO A 273 -11.05 -12.74 6.46
C PRO A 273 -10.91 -14.14 5.84
N GLU A 274 -11.44 -14.36 4.64
CA GLU A 274 -11.33 -15.65 3.94
C GLU A 274 -9.89 -15.94 3.52
N VAL A 275 -9.18 -14.92 3.04
CA VAL A 275 -7.76 -15.00 2.67
C VAL A 275 -6.90 -15.29 3.90
N VAL A 276 -7.15 -14.62 5.04
CA VAL A 276 -6.44 -14.88 6.30
C VAL A 276 -6.64 -16.33 6.76
N ALA A 277 -7.86 -16.86 6.65
CA ALA A 277 -8.13 -18.25 6.97
C ALA A 277 -7.35 -19.22 6.05
N ASP A 278 -7.22 -18.90 4.76
CA ASP A 278 -6.44 -19.71 3.82
C ASP A 278 -4.94 -19.65 4.10
N ILE A 279 -4.39 -18.46 4.34
CA ILE A 279 -2.99 -18.29 4.72
C ILE A 279 -2.67 -19.10 5.97
N ASN A 280 -3.54 -19.09 6.99
CA ASN A 280 -3.35 -19.90 8.20
C ASN A 280 -3.28 -21.40 7.88
N ARG A 281 -4.12 -21.92 6.96
CA ARG A 281 -4.03 -23.32 6.51
C ARG A 281 -2.71 -23.62 5.81
N ARG A 282 -2.22 -22.71 4.98
CA ARG A 282 -0.95 -22.84 4.25
C ARG A 282 0.24 -22.81 5.21
N LEU A 283 0.26 -21.86 6.15
CA LEU A 283 1.28 -21.75 7.19
C LEU A 283 1.36 -23.03 8.03
N ALA A 284 0.22 -23.59 8.43
CA ALA A 284 0.14 -24.85 9.16
C ALA A 284 0.68 -26.06 8.38
N ARG A 285 0.67 -26.01 7.04
CA ARG A 285 1.29 -27.02 6.15
C ARG A 285 2.78 -26.78 5.89
N GLY A 286 3.34 -25.70 6.44
CA GLY A 286 4.74 -25.32 6.25
C GLY A 286 5.00 -24.41 5.05
N GLU A 287 3.96 -23.98 4.31
CA GLU A 287 4.12 -23.05 3.18
C GLU A 287 4.52 -21.65 3.66
N ARG A 288 5.33 -20.94 2.87
CA ARG A 288 5.81 -19.59 3.19
C ARG A 288 5.62 -18.64 2.01
N PRO A 289 5.56 -17.32 2.26
CA PRO A 289 5.40 -16.33 1.20
C PRO A 289 6.43 -16.46 0.08
N GLN A 290 7.69 -16.73 0.43
CA GLN A 290 8.80 -16.77 -0.53
C GLN A 290 8.92 -18.09 -1.31
N CYS A 291 8.16 -19.12 -0.92
CA CYS A 291 8.21 -20.42 -1.60
C CYS A 291 7.35 -20.46 -2.88
N ILE A 292 6.67 -19.35 -3.21
CA ILE A 292 5.54 -19.29 -4.16
C ILE A 292 5.64 -18.03 -5.05
#